data_AF-A0ABD1KLT1-F1
#
_entry.id   AF-A0ABD1KLT1-F1
#
_cell.length_a   1.000
_cell.length_b   1.000
_cell.length_c   1.000
_cell.angle_alpha   90.00
_cell.angle_beta   90.00
_cell.angle_gamma   90.00
#
_symmetry.space_group_name_H-M   'P 1'
#
loop_
_entity.id
_entity.type
_entity.pdbx_description
1 polymer ?
#
loop_
_entity_poly.entity_id
_entity_poly.type
_entity_poly.pdbx_seq_one_letter_code
_entity_poly.pdbx_strand_id
1 'polypeptide(L)'
;MAAYRMKILGQVQATFQYFRALKCRSGSAATKTHNAPLRRYLRAYSTGTLPRAKVCPGPDSRLYGRCAFLLGGGIGLYSALKLSIQQHLAEETLIHALRTTPRLTLYQYKTCPQCSKLRAFLDYYGLQYDTVEVNPIMRQEITFSGSSKVPILVIEGEESLELNDASVIMSALKTCMIDKSKTIYEVITYYPQLKSTNIFGIESTEFTNRHWVMLNDIALELHYPDKAARRDEVRWRHWADDWLLCLLAPNVYRSPMEALAAYDRVVSEGNYGPVEGFVLKYVGAFTMFFFSKLLKIWYRMESDVRQDLYKAADEWMAAIGKRRKFLGGERPNLADISVYGVLGSIEGLQAFDDVMNHTKIRKWYKAMQKVIREHGGQD
;
A
#
# COMPACT_ATOMS: atom_id res chain seq x y z
N MET A 1 -35.05 -14.56 10.74
CA MET A 1 -34.41 -15.80 10.19
C MET A 1 -34.25 -15.76 8.66
N ALA A 2 -35.30 -15.60 7.86
CA ALA A 2 -35.19 -15.58 6.38
C ALA A 2 -34.39 -14.39 5.81
N ALA A 3 -34.62 -13.17 6.30
CA ALA A 3 -33.84 -11.98 5.91
C ALA A 3 -32.35 -12.08 6.30
N TYR A 4 -32.07 -12.79 7.39
CA TYR A 4 -30.70 -13.03 7.88
C TYR A 4 -29.97 -14.08 7.03
N ARG A 5 -30.67 -15.15 6.63
CA ARG A 5 -30.17 -16.14 5.66
C ARG A 5 -29.86 -15.51 4.30
N MET A 6 -30.72 -14.63 3.77
CA MET A 6 -30.44 -13.93 2.51
C MET A 6 -29.24 -12.98 2.60
N LYS A 7 -29.04 -12.28 3.73
CA LYS A 7 -27.86 -11.42 3.93
C LYS A 7 -26.55 -12.19 4.08
N ILE A 8 -26.57 -13.35 4.75
CA ILE A 8 -25.40 -14.25 4.84
C ILE A 8 -25.07 -14.81 3.45
N LEU A 9 -26.06 -15.29 2.69
CA LEU A 9 -25.86 -15.69 1.29
C LEU A 9 -25.29 -14.55 0.45
N GLY A 10 -25.75 -13.31 0.66
CA GLY A 10 -25.21 -12.11 0.00
C GLY A 10 -23.75 -11.80 0.36
N GLN A 11 -23.32 -12.01 1.61
CA GLN A 11 -21.91 -11.86 2.00
C GLN A 11 -21.03 -12.98 1.45
N VAL A 12 -21.54 -14.22 1.43
CA VAL A 12 -20.84 -15.35 0.81
C VAL A 12 -20.67 -15.09 -0.69
N GLN A 13 -21.69 -14.55 -1.34
CA GLN A 13 -21.66 -14.14 -2.74
C GLN A 13 -20.74 -12.93 -2.99
N ALA A 14 -20.73 -11.93 -2.11
CA ALA A 14 -19.82 -10.78 -2.19
C ALA A 14 -18.35 -11.20 -1.97
N THR A 15 -18.11 -12.15 -1.06
CA THR A 15 -16.79 -12.77 -0.84
C THR A 15 -16.38 -13.58 -2.07
N PHE A 16 -17.28 -14.39 -2.61
CA PHE A 16 -17.09 -15.11 -3.86
C PHE A 16 -16.77 -14.15 -5.03
N GLN A 17 -17.45 -13.02 -5.11
CA GLN A 17 -17.23 -11.98 -6.13
C GLN A 17 -15.90 -11.24 -5.93
N TYR A 18 -15.51 -10.91 -4.70
CA TYR A 18 -14.23 -10.28 -4.37
C TYR A 18 -13.05 -11.17 -4.81
N PHE A 19 -13.06 -12.45 -4.46
CA PHE A 19 -12.00 -13.37 -4.86
C PHE A 19 -12.07 -13.74 -6.36
N ARG A 20 -13.25 -13.76 -6.97
CA ARG A 20 -13.40 -13.95 -8.42
C ARG A 20 -12.89 -12.75 -9.23
N ALA A 21 -13.04 -11.52 -8.71
CA ALA A 21 -12.42 -10.32 -9.28
C ALA A 21 -10.89 -10.34 -9.16
N LEU A 22 -10.36 -10.83 -8.02
CA LEU A 22 -8.90 -11.04 -7.84
C LEU A 22 -8.34 -12.08 -8.83
N LYS A 23 -9.10 -13.12 -9.20
CA LYS A 23 -8.69 -14.08 -10.24
C LYS A 23 -8.51 -13.43 -11.61
N CYS A 24 -9.36 -12.45 -11.98
CA CYS A 24 -9.20 -11.67 -13.22
C CYS A 24 -7.90 -10.84 -13.23
N ARG A 25 -7.39 -10.41 -12.08
CA ARG A 25 -6.09 -9.72 -11.97
C ARG A 25 -4.89 -10.65 -12.17
N SER A 26 -4.91 -11.87 -11.64
CA SER A 26 -3.77 -12.81 -11.77
C SER A 26 -3.56 -13.35 -13.19
N GLY A 27 -4.60 -13.29 -14.04
CA GLY A 27 -4.59 -13.83 -15.40
C GLY A 27 -3.67 -13.11 -16.40
N SER A 28 -3.06 -11.98 -16.02
CA SER A 28 -2.17 -11.21 -16.91
C SER A 28 -0.69 -11.18 -16.49
N ALA A 29 -0.32 -11.70 -15.31
CA ALA A 29 1.08 -11.61 -14.84
C ALA A 29 1.68 -12.89 -14.22
N ALA A 30 0.89 -13.93 -13.94
CA ALA A 30 1.37 -15.15 -13.29
C ALA A 30 1.20 -16.38 -14.20
N THR A 31 1.97 -16.45 -15.29
CA THR A 31 2.36 -17.74 -15.89
C THR A 31 3.53 -17.53 -16.84
N LYS A 32 4.68 -18.08 -16.43
CA LYS A 32 5.96 -18.29 -17.13
C LYS A 32 7.10 -17.41 -16.60
N THR A 33 7.78 -17.92 -15.58
CA THR A 33 9.26 -17.91 -15.55
C THR A 33 9.75 -19.11 -14.74
N HIS A 34 9.80 -20.28 -15.39
CA HIS A 34 10.83 -21.28 -15.11
C HIS A 34 11.89 -21.14 -16.21
N ASN A 35 13.12 -20.81 -15.81
CA ASN A 35 14.44 -20.92 -16.45
C ASN A 35 14.62 -20.79 -17.98
N ALA A 36 15.62 -19.96 -18.34
CA ALA A 36 16.45 -19.86 -19.56
C ALA A 36 16.16 -18.66 -20.51
N PRO A 37 17.13 -18.18 -21.33
CA PRO A 37 17.95 -17.00 -21.06
C PRO A 37 17.66 -15.79 -21.97
N LEU A 38 18.20 -14.64 -21.55
CA LEU A 38 18.31 -13.36 -22.27
C LEU A 38 18.41 -13.47 -23.81
N ARG A 39 17.45 -12.88 -24.52
CA ARG A 39 17.73 -12.10 -25.75
C ARG A 39 16.51 -11.33 -26.28
N ARG A 40 16.76 -10.03 -26.53
CA ARG A 40 16.10 -9.14 -27.50
C ARG A 40 14.60 -8.88 -27.32
N TYR A 41 14.27 -7.66 -26.89
CA TYR A 41 13.48 -6.70 -27.67
C TYR A 41 13.83 -5.26 -27.20
N LEU A 42 14.89 -4.70 -27.77
CA LEU A 42 15.14 -3.25 -27.77
C LEU A 42 14.70 -2.74 -29.15
N ARG A 43 13.70 -1.86 -29.19
CA ARG A 43 13.43 -1.01 -30.36
C ARG A 43 13.80 0.40 -29.97
N ALA A 44 14.83 0.89 -30.64
CA ALA A 44 15.46 2.18 -30.46
C ALA A 44 14.55 3.32 -30.95
N TYR A 45 14.55 4.42 -30.20
CA TYR A 45 14.35 5.75 -30.79
C TYR A 45 15.74 6.33 -31.06
N SER A 46 16.01 6.60 -32.33
CA SER A 46 17.25 7.14 -32.88
C SER A 46 17.44 8.60 -32.50
N THR A 47 18.61 8.93 -31.96
CA THR A 47 19.15 10.29 -31.87
C THR A 47 19.79 10.69 -33.19
N GLY A 48 19.36 11.82 -33.75
CA GLY A 48 19.98 12.45 -34.93
C GLY A 48 21.28 13.17 -34.59
N THR A 49 22.28 12.94 -35.42
CA THR A 49 23.63 13.52 -35.46
C THR A 49 23.67 14.94 -36.03
N LEU A 50 24.52 15.81 -35.47
CA LEU A 50 25.17 16.96 -36.14
C LEU A 50 26.61 17.15 -35.57
N PRO A 51 27.55 17.80 -36.31
CA PRO A 51 28.88 17.25 -36.50
C PRO A 51 30.00 17.92 -35.68
N ARG A 52 31.10 17.18 -35.61
CA ARG A 52 32.39 17.44 -34.95
C ARG A 52 33.17 18.57 -35.66
N ALA A 53 33.40 19.69 -34.97
CA ALA A 53 34.33 20.74 -35.42
C ALA A 53 35.74 20.51 -34.84
N LYS A 54 36.76 20.69 -35.69
CA LYS A 54 38.20 20.56 -35.41
C LYS A 54 38.68 21.70 -34.51
N VAL A 55 39.55 21.38 -33.55
CA VAL A 55 40.35 22.34 -32.79
C VAL A 55 41.73 22.44 -33.45
N CYS A 56 42.13 23.65 -33.85
CA CYS A 56 43.52 24.01 -34.16
C CYS A 56 44.07 24.93 -33.03
N PRO A 57 45.40 24.93 -32.80
CA PRO A 57 46.02 25.57 -31.63
C PRO A 57 46.18 27.10 -31.77
N GLY A 58 46.36 27.77 -30.62
CA GLY A 58 46.23 29.22 -30.40
C GLY A 58 47.27 30.14 -31.06
N PRO A 59 47.24 31.43 -30.68
CA PRO A 59 48.32 31.89 -29.79
C PRO A 59 47.89 32.84 -28.65
N ASP A 60 48.85 33.03 -27.75
CA ASP A 60 48.88 33.85 -26.54
C ASP A 60 48.12 35.18 -26.57
N SER A 61 47.45 35.49 -25.45
CA SER A 61 47.50 36.82 -24.86
C SER A 61 47.27 36.77 -23.35
N ARG A 62 48.37 36.96 -22.62
CA ARG A 62 48.39 37.42 -21.23
C ARG A 62 47.78 38.82 -21.18
N LEU A 63 46.54 38.95 -20.71
CA LEU A 63 46.01 40.06 -19.92
C LEU A 63 44.50 39.85 -19.81
N TYR A 64 44.01 39.35 -18.69
CA TYR A 64 42.69 39.62 -18.07
C TYR A 64 42.56 38.71 -16.84
N GLY A 65 43.60 38.72 -16.01
CA GLY A 65 43.51 38.25 -14.63
C GLY A 65 43.12 39.45 -13.77
N ARG A 66 42.07 39.27 -12.95
CA ARG A 66 41.51 40.19 -11.94
C ARG A 66 40.28 41.01 -12.39
N CYS A 67 39.12 40.35 -12.45
CA CYS A 67 37.83 40.91 -12.02
C CYS A 67 36.65 39.90 -11.97
N ALA A 68 36.91 38.59 -11.79
CA ALA A 68 35.86 37.56 -11.79
C ALA A 68 35.58 36.93 -10.41
N PHE A 69 35.82 37.65 -9.31
CA PHE A 69 35.56 37.13 -7.95
C PHE A 69 34.60 37.98 -7.09
N LEU A 70 33.93 38.98 -7.66
CA LEU A 70 33.03 39.86 -6.88
C LEU A 70 31.53 39.79 -7.25
N LEU A 71 31.12 38.92 -8.18
CA LEU A 71 29.71 38.76 -8.57
C LEU A 71 29.13 37.36 -8.31
N GLY A 72 29.94 36.40 -7.84
CA GLY A 72 29.48 35.04 -7.51
C GLY A 72 28.94 34.87 -6.08
N GLY A 73 29.29 35.77 -5.16
CA GLY A 73 28.91 35.64 -3.74
C GLY A 73 27.47 36.06 -3.45
N GLY A 74 26.96 37.11 -4.12
CA GLY A 74 25.64 37.66 -3.85
C GLY A 74 24.49 36.76 -4.28
N ILE A 75 24.63 36.03 -5.38
CA ILE A 75 23.59 35.12 -5.89
C ILE A 75 23.51 33.87 -5.02
N GLY A 76 24.66 33.33 -4.58
CA GLY A 76 24.72 32.18 -3.67
C GLY A 76 24.16 32.49 -2.28
N LEU A 77 24.48 33.67 -1.73
CA LEU A 77 23.91 34.13 -0.46
C LEU A 77 22.43 34.50 -0.58
N TYR A 78 21.98 35.13 -1.68
CA TYR A 78 20.56 35.43 -1.89
C TYR A 78 19.74 34.17 -2.09
N SER A 79 20.25 33.16 -2.82
CA SER A 79 19.57 31.88 -2.98
C SER A 79 19.56 31.06 -1.69
N ALA A 80 20.65 31.04 -0.93
CA ALA A 80 20.70 30.39 0.39
C ALA A 80 19.83 31.10 1.43
N LEU A 81 19.79 32.44 1.43
CA LEU A 81 18.93 33.24 2.29
C LEU A 81 17.45 33.11 1.87
N LYS A 82 17.15 33.07 0.56
CA LYS A 82 15.80 32.79 0.06
C LYS A 82 15.36 31.37 0.43
N LEU A 83 16.27 30.40 0.38
CA LEU A 83 15.99 29.02 0.80
C LEU A 83 15.77 28.94 2.32
N SER A 84 16.57 29.67 3.12
CA SER A 84 16.46 29.71 4.58
C SER A 84 15.24 30.50 5.06
N ILE A 85 14.87 31.59 4.37
CA ILE A 85 13.63 32.34 4.60
C ILE A 85 12.43 31.50 4.13
N GLN A 86 12.50 30.80 3.00
CA GLN A 86 11.47 29.84 2.59
C GLN A 86 11.36 28.67 3.56
N GLN A 87 12.46 28.19 4.14
CA GLN A 87 12.45 27.14 5.16
C GLN A 87 11.83 27.63 6.46
N HIS A 88 12.16 28.83 6.94
CA HIS A 88 11.55 29.39 8.16
C HIS A 88 10.08 29.78 7.98
N LEU A 89 9.70 30.36 6.83
CA LEU A 89 8.28 30.58 6.51
C LEU A 89 7.53 29.27 6.33
N ALA A 90 8.16 28.23 5.77
CA ALA A 90 7.59 26.87 5.63
C ALA A 90 7.46 26.15 6.98
N GLU A 91 8.35 26.41 7.93
CA GLU A 91 8.30 25.89 9.30
C GLU A 91 7.17 26.54 10.09
N GLU A 92 6.96 27.85 9.94
CA GLU A 92 5.79 28.56 10.50
C GLU A 92 4.46 28.16 9.82
N THR A 93 4.44 27.91 8.51
CA THR A 93 3.23 27.40 7.82
C THR A 93 2.93 25.94 8.15
N LEU A 94 3.95 25.11 8.41
CA LEU A 94 3.76 23.72 8.85
C LEU A 94 3.16 23.69 10.27
N ILE A 95 3.63 24.54 11.18
CA ILE A 95 3.06 24.67 12.52
C ILE A 95 1.62 25.22 12.46
N HIS A 96 1.29 26.08 11.49
CA HIS A 96 -0.08 26.57 11.30
C HIS A 96 -1.00 25.52 10.64
N ALA A 97 -0.53 24.75 9.66
CA ALA A 97 -1.28 23.67 9.00
C ALA A 97 -1.47 22.43 9.90
N LEU A 98 -0.50 22.17 10.80
CA LEU A 98 -0.58 21.11 11.81
C LEU A 98 -1.36 21.52 13.07
N ARG A 99 -1.62 22.82 13.29
CA ARG A 99 -2.56 23.29 14.33
C ARG A 99 -4.03 23.22 13.88
N THR A 100 -4.27 23.10 12.58
CA THR A 100 -5.59 22.88 11.96
C THR A 100 -5.66 21.49 11.31
N THR A 101 -5.27 20.42 12.02
CA THR A 101 -5.40 19.07 11.45
C THR A 101 -6.88 18.76 11.23
N PRO A 102 -7.32 18.50 9.99
CA PRO A 102 -8.65 17.94 9.78
C PRO A 102 -8.71 16.59 10.51
N ARG A 103 -9.79 16.36 11.25
CA ARG A 103 -9.98 15.11 11.98
C ARG A 103 -10.03 13.96 10.96
N LEU A 104 -9.16 12.97 11.14
CA LEU A 104 -9.11 11.78 10.28
C LEU A 104 -9.96 10.68 10.90
N THR A 105 -10.97 10.20 10.17
CA THR A 105 -11.84 9.12 10.63
C THR A 105 -11.72 7.92 9.69
N LEU A 106 -11.17 6.82 10.20
CA LEU A 106 -10.99 5.56 9.47
C LEU A 106 -12.14 4.59 9.76
N TYR A 107 -12.97 4.35 8.74
CA TYR A 107 -13.98 3.30 8.74
C TYR A 107 -13.34 1.99 8.29
N GLN A 108 -13.39 0.97 9.16
CA GLN A 108 -12.67 -0.28 8.92
C GLN A 108 -13.38 -1.53 9.43
N TYR A 109 -12.83 -2.66 9.02
CA TYR A 109 -12.89 -3.89 9.81
C TYR A 109 -11.52 -4.15 10.42
N LYS A 110 -11.43 -4.29 11.75
CA LYS A 110 -10.14 -4.44 12.45
C LYS A 110 -9.30 -5.60 11.93
N THR A 111 -9.93 -6.74 11.62
CA THR A 111 -9.28 -7.95 11.09
C THR A 111 -9.05 -7.95 9.57
N CYS A 112 -9.46 -6.89 8.85
CA CYS A 112 -9.27 -6.83 7.41
C CYS A 112 -7.81 -6.49 7.04
N PRO A 113 -7.18 -7.23 6.11
CA PRO A 113 -5.81 -6.95 5.66
C PRO A 113 -5.60 -5.55 5.07
N GLN A 114 -6.57 -5.05 4.29
CA GLN A 114 -6.48 -3.72 3.68
C GLN A 114 -6.60 -2.59 4.73
N CYS A 115 -7.44 -2.78 5.74
CA CYS A 115 -7.57 -1.86 6.87
C CYS A 115 -6.31 -1.90 7.76
N SER A 116 -5.80 -3.09 8.07
CA SER A 116 -4.53 -3.30 8.81
C SER A 116 -3.36 -2.63 8.10
N LYS A 117 -3.29 -2.73 6.77
CA LYS A 117 -2.32 -2.00 5.94
C LYS A 117 -2.43 -0.48 6.09
N LEU A 118 -3.63 0.08 6.01
CA LEU A 118 -3.81 1.51 6.16
C LEU A 118 -3.47 1.98 7.59
N ARG A 119 -3.87 1.23 8.62
CA ARG A 119 -3.47 1.50 10.00
C ARG A 119 -1.95 1.51 10.16
N ALA A 120 -1.26 0.49 9.65
CA ALA A 120 0.20 0.44 9.69
C ALA A 120 0.87 1.67 9.03
N PHE A 121 0.26 2.21 7.96
CA PHE A 121 0.71 3.45 7.34
C PHE A 121 0.47 4.66 8.25
N LEU A 122 -0.75 4.86 8.74
CA LEU A 122 -1.11 5.99 9.59
C LEU A 122 -0.26 6.00 10.88
N ASP A 123 -0.12 4.82 11.50
CA ASP A 123 0.70 4.60 12.69
C ASP A 123 2.18 4.88 12.38
N TYR A 124 2.73 4.40 11.26
CA TYR A 124 4.14 4.66 10.93
C TYR A 124 4.48 6.15 10.81
N TYR A 125 3.56 6.95 10.25
CA TYR A 125 3.73 8.39 10.07
C TYR A 125 3.23 9.22 11.26
N GLY A 126 2.78 8.60 12.35
CA GLY A 126 2.30 9.31 13.54
C GLY A 126 1.06 10.17 13.29
N LEU A 127 0.24 9.81 12.29
CA LEU A 127 -1.01 10.51 12.01
C LEU A 127 -2.04 10.18 13.08
N GLN A 128 -2.69 11.19 13.65
CA GLN A 128 -3.80 10.97 14.59
C GLN A 128 -5.09 10.71 13.81
N TYR A 129 -5.76 9.60 14.11
CA TYR A 129 -7.02 9.22 13.49
C TYR A 129 -7.93 8.50 14.47
N ASP A 130 -9.22 8.69 14.30
CA ASP A 130 -10.25 7.91 14.96
C ASP A 130 -10.61 6.70 14.11
N THR A 131 -11.07 5.63 14.77
CA THR A 131 -11.53 4.43 14.08
C THR A 131 -13.00 4.19 14.33
N VAL A 132 -13.75 3.94 13.26
CA VAL A 132 -15.14 3.48 13.32
C VAL A 132 -15.19 2.04 12.82
N GLU A 133 -15.56 1.11 13.70
CA GLU A 133 -15.70 -0.29 13.34
C GLU A 133 -17.05 -0.52 12.66
N VAL A 134 -17.00 -0.84 11.37
CA VAL A 134 -18.18 -1.01 10.53
C VAL A 134 -18.79 -2.38 10.79
N ASN A 135 -20.11 -2.46 10.95
CA ASN A 135 -20.79 -3.75 10.96
C ASN A 135 -20.86 -4.28 9.51
N PRO A 136 -20.28 -5.44 9.16
CA PRO A 136 -20.24 -5.89 7.77
C PRO A 136 -21.58 -6.42 7.23
N ILE A 137 -22.55 -6.69 8.11
CA ILE A 137 -23.89 -7.17 7.74
C ILE A 137 -24.84 -6.00 7.51
N MET A 138 -24.87 -5.03 8.43
CA MET A 138 -25.77 -3.89 8.38
C MET A 138 -25.17 -2.67 7.67
N ARG A 139 -23.86 -2.47 7.81
CA ARG A 139 -23.06 -1.38 7.21
C ARG A 139 -23.66 0.01 7.42
N GLN A 140 -24.34 0.22 8.55
CA GLN A 140 -25.03 1.48 8.87
C GLN A 140 -24.04 2.64 8.94
N GLU A 141 -22.83 2.37 9.40
CA GLU A 141 -21.78 3.35 9.64
C GLU A 141 -21.24 3.95 8.34
N ILE A 142 -21.40 3.28 7.19
CA ILE A 142 -20.89 3.73 5.88
C ILE A 142 -22.01 4.01 4.87
N THR A 143 -23.25 4.18 5.34
CA THR A 143 -24.40 4.48 4.45
C THR A 143 -24.30 5.81 3.72
N PHE A 144 -23.46 6.73 4.21
CA PHE A 144 -23.15 7.99 3.55
C PHE A 144 -22.26 7.82 2.31
N SER A 145 -21.49 6.73 2.24
CA SER A 145 -20.51 6.50 1.17
C SER A 145 -21.16 5.78 -0.01
N GLY A 146 -20.75 6.16 -1.22
CA GLY A 146 -21.06 5.40 -2.44
C GLY A 146 -20.32 4.05 -2.51
N SER A 147 -19.33 3.83 -1.64
CA SER A 147 -18.55 2.61 -1.55
C SER A 147 -19.12 1.65 -0.51
N SER A 148 -19.28 0.38 -0.92
CA SER A 148 -19.61 -0.71 0.00
C SER A 148 -18.38 -1.41 0.58
N LYS A 149 -17.16 -0.88 0.36
CA LYS A 149 -15.88 -1.50 0.70
C LYS A 149 -15.08 -0.61 1.64
N VAL A 150 -14.50 -1.22 2.66
CA VAL A 150 -13.53 -0.61 3.59
C VAL A 150 -12.09 -0.96 3.17
N PRO A 151 -11.07 -0.19 3.56
CA PRO A 151 -11.14 1.02 4.39
C PRO A 151 -11.67 2.24 3.63
N ILE A 152 -12.38 3.11 4.36
CA ILE A 152 -12.78 4.45 3.92
C ILE A 152 -12.15 5.43 4.92
N LEU A 153 -11.36 6.37 4.43
CA LEU A 153 -10.77 7.42 5.25
C LEU A 153 -11.50 8.73 4.95
N VAL A 154 -12.12 9.31 5.97
CA VAL A 154 -12.77 10.62 5.88
C VAL A 154 -11.86 11.66 6.50
N ILE A 155 -11.60 12.73 5.77
CA ILE A 155 -10.85 13.90 6.23
C ILE A 155 -11.86 15.02 6.49
N GLU A 156 -12.07 15.37 7.76
CA GLU A 156 -13.05 16.38 8.17
C GLU A 156 -12.46 17.79 8.04
N GLY A 157 -12.91 18.54 7.03
CA GLY A 157 -12.61 19.96 6.83
C GLY A 157 -13.89 20.79 6.66
N GLU A 158 -13.82 21.91 5.93
CA GLU A 158 -15.01 22.67 5.50
C GLU A 158 -15.93 21.79 4.62
N GLU A 159 -15.32 20.97 3.76
CA GLU A 159 -15.99 19.89 3.03
C GLU A 159 -15.34 18.56 3.41
N SER A 160 -16.16 17.61 3.87
CA SER A 160 -15.68 16.26 4.21
C SER A 160 -15.19 15.54 2.96
N LEU A 161 -13.91 15.18 2.93
CA LEU A 161 -13.31 14.45 1.82
C LEU A 161 -13.29 12.95 2.11
N GLU A 162 -13.97 12.17 1.28
CA GLU A 162 -13.97 10.71 1.34
C GLU A 162 -12.88 10.12 0.44
N LEU A 163 -11.96 9.35 1.03
CA LEU A 163 -10.94 8.60 0.31
C LEU A 163 -11.21 7.10 0.41
N ASN A 164 -11.16 6.43 -0.73
CA ASN A 164 -11.39 5.00 -0.89
C ASN A 164 -10.11 4.30 -1.38
N ASP A 165 -10.05 2.97 -1.18
CA ASP A 165 -8.91 2.10 -1.50
C ASP A 165 -7.65 2.40 -0.68
N ALA A 166 -7.22 1.43 0.12
CA ALA A 166 -6.07 1.59 1.01
C ALA A 166 -4.79 2.03 0.28
N SER A 167 -4.53 1.49 -0.91
CA SER A 167 -3.31 1.81 -1.66
C SER A 167 -3.35 3.23 -2.23
N VAL A 168 -4.52 3.68 -2.73
CA VAL A 168 -4.74 5.07 -3.16
C VAL A 168 -4.56 6.02 -1.99
N ILE A 169 -5.21 5.76 -0.84
CA ILE A 169 -5.11 6.60 0.36
C ILE A 169 -3.63 6.76 0.77
N MET A 170 -2.89 5.66 0.87
CA MET A 170 -1.46 5.70 1.19
C MET A 170 -0.65 6.51 0.17
N SER A 171 -0.89 6.30 -1.14
CA SER A 171 -0.14 6.99 -2.20
C SER A 171 -0.45 8.49 -2.23
N ALA A 172 -1.72 8.86 -2.04
CA ALA A 172 -2.18 10.25 -1.99
C ALA A 172 -1.60 10.97 -0.77
N LEU A 173 -1.76 10.41 0.43
CA LEU A 173 -1.19 10.99 1.65
C LEU A 173 0.33 11.09 1.57
N LYS A 174 1.02 10.04 1.08
CA LYS A 174 2.48 10.10 0.90
C LYS A 174 2.91 11.18 -0.10
N THR A 175 2.12 11.40 -1.15
CA THR A 175 2.36 12.48 -2.11
C THR A 175 2.30 13.83 -1.41
N CYS A 176 1.25 14.10 -0.62
CA CYS A 176 1.11 15.35 0.13
C CYS A 176 2.20 15.55 1.20
N MET A 177 2.64 14.47 1.85
CA MET A 177 3.73 14.52 2.83
C MET A 177 5.07 14.94 2.21
N ILE A 178 5.34 14.52 0.98
CA ILE A 178 6.59 14.87 0.27
C ILE A 178 6.45 16.23 -0.41
N ASP A 179 5.38 16.42 -1.18
CA ASP A 179 5.10 17.64 -1.92
C ASP A 179 4.09 18.49 -1.15
N LYS A 180 4.61 19.23 -0.16
CA LYS A 180 3.81 20.12 0.73
C LYS A 180 3.08 21.23 -0.01
N SER A 181 3.36 21.45 -1.30
CA SER A 181 2.68 22.46 -2.11
C SER A 181 1.30 22.02 -2.59
N LYS A 182 1.03 20.71 -2.65
CA LYS A 182 -0.22 20.16 -3.17
C LYS A 182 -1.21 19.82 -2.05
N THR A 183 -2.47 20.16 -2.29
CA THR A 183 -3.55 19.75 -1.37
C THR A 183 -3.99 18.31 -1.66
N ILE A 184 -4.61 17.66 -0.68
CA ILE A 184 -5.17 16.31 -0.88
C ILE A 184 -6.25 16.30 -1.97
N TYR A 185 -7.03 17.38 -2.10
CA TYR A 185 -8.07 17.56 -3.12
C TYR A 185 -7.50 17.56 -4.55
N GLU A 186 -6.31 18.13 -4.76
CA GLU A 186 -5.63 18.09 -6.05
C GLU A 186 -5.05 16.70 -6.31
N VAL A 187 -4.40 16.11 -5.30
CA VAL A 187 -3.69 14.84 -5.44
C VAL A 187 -4.62 13.68 -5.78
N ILE A 188 -5.84 13.66 -5.24
CA ILE A 188 -6.81 12.59 -5.55
C ILE A 188 -7.19 12.52 -7.03
N THR A 189 -7.10 13.63 -7.76
CA THR A 189 -7.43 13.68 -9.20
C THR A 189 -6.48 12.83 -10.04
N TYR A 190 -5.29 12.54 -9.52
CA TYR A 190 -4.30 11.67 -10.17
C TYR A 190 -4.60 10.17 -10.05
N TYR A 191 -5.61 9.80 -9.27
CA TYR A 191 -6.05 8.41 -9.05
C TYR A 191 -7.51 8.23 -9.50
N PRO A 192 -7.82 8.39 -10.80
CA PRO A 192 -9.18 8.29 -11.28
C PRO A 192 -9.74 6.87 -11.13
N GLN A 193 -11.05 6.80 -10.87
CA GLN A 193 -11.82 5.56 -10.80
C GLN A 193 -12.16 5.05 -12.19
N LEU A 194 -11.82 3.81 -12.47
CA LEU A 194 -12.24 3.04 -13.64
C LEU A 194 -13.33 2.06 -13.20
N LYS A 195 -14.53 2.21 -13.75
CA LYS A 195 -15.60 1.23 -13.60
C LYS A 195 -15.52 0.24 -14.76
N SER A 196 -15.42 -1.04 -14.45
CA SER A 196 -15.40 -2.14 -15.42
C SER A 196 -16.46 -3.16 -15.05
N THR A 197 -17.24 -3.60 -16.03
CA THR A 197 -18.23 -4.65 -15.86
C THR A 197 -17.68 -5.95 -16.42
N ASN A 198 -17.57 -6.97 -15.58
CA ASN A 198 -17.11 -8.28 -16.01
C ASN A 198 -18.17 -8.97 -16.90
N ILE A 199 -17.79 -10.04 -17.60
CA ILE A 199 -18.68 -10.88 -18.44
C ILE A 199 -19.91 -11.42 -17.70
N PHE A 200 -19.88 -11.40 -16.38
CA PHE A 200 -20.97 -11.82 -15.49
C PHE A 200 -21.87 -10.65 -15.05
N GLY A 201 -21.74 -9.47 -15.64
CA GLY A 201 -22.51 -8.26 -15.27
C GLY A 201 -22.11 -7.64 -13.93
N ILE A 202 -20.96 -8.04 -13.37
CA ILE A 202 -20.48 -7.54 -12.07
C ILE A 202 -19.64 -6.30 -12.31
N GLU A 203 -20.09 -5.16 -11.77
CA GLU A 203 -19.31 -3.93 -11.75
C GLU A 203 -18.15 -4.04 -10.76
N SER A 204 -16.99 -3.58 -11.20
CA SER A 204 -15.78 -3.48 -10.41
C SER A 204 -15.18 -2.10 -10.60
N THR A 205 -14.85 -1.45 -9.49
CA THR A 205 -14.14 -0.16 -9.49
C THR A 205 -12.67 -0.43 -9.22
N GLU A 206 -11.83 0.00 -10.14
CA GLU A 206 -10.38 -0.02 -10.03
C GLU A 206 -9.85 1.41 -10.06
N PHE A 207 -8.76 1.67 -9.35
CA PHE A 207 -8.11 2.97 -9.35
C PHE A 207 -6.82 2.87 -10.15
N THR A 208 -6.68 3.70 -11.19
CA THR A 208 -5.39 3.79 -11.87
C THR A 208 -4.35 4.42 -10.96
N ASN A 209 -3.09 4.08 -11.21
CA ASN A 209 -1.95 4.63 -10.48
C ASN A 209 -1.98 4.39 -8.96
N ARG A 210 -2.84 3.52 -8.43
CA ARG A 210 -3.05 3.34 -6.97
C ARG A 210 -1.77 3.07 -6.17
N HIS A 211 -0.74 2.51 -6.79
CA HIS A 211 0.55 2.21 -6.16
C HIS A 211 1.64 3.26 -6.42
N TRP A 212 1.33 4.31 -7.17
CA TRP A 212 2.28 5.31 -7.66
C TRP A 212 2.18 6.61 -6.85
N VAL A 213 3.27 7.04 -6.22
CA VAL A 213 3.34 8.35 -5.53
C VAL A 213 3.62 9.45 -6.56
N MET A 214 2.82 10.52 -6.56
CA MET A 214 2.77 11.54 -7.63
C MET A 214 3.73 12.72 -7.38
N LEU A 215 5.02 12.49 -7.62
CA LEU A 215 6.09 13.47 -7.37
C LEU A 215 6.52 14.21 -8.64
N ASN A 216 6.94 15.47 -8.49
CA ASN A 216 7.69 16.20 -9.51
C ASN A 216 9.14 15.68 -9.62
N ASP A 217 9.89 16.09 -10.64
CA ASP A 217 11.24 15.55 -10.91
C ASP A 217 12.22 15.79 -9.75
N ILE A 218 12.15 16.96 -9.11
CA ILE A 218 13.02 17.34 -7.98
C ILE A 218 12.74 16.44 -6.76
N ALA A 219 11.47 16.34 -6.37
CA ALA A 219 11.04 15.50 -5.25
C ALA A 219 11.28 14.01 -5.52
N LEU A 220 11.18 13.60 -6.79
CA LEU A 220 11.46 12.24 -7.22
C LEU A 220 12.95 11.89 -7.03
N GLU A 221 13.86 12.73 -7.48
CA GLU A 221 15.31 12.50 -7.32
C GLU A 221 15.73 12.52 -5.84
N LEU A 222 15.11 13.37 -5.03
CA LEU A 222 15.38 13.44 -3.60
C LEU A 222 14.86 12.20 -2.83
N HIS A 223 13.64 11.75 -3.13
CA HIS A 223 12.99 10.66 -2.39
C HIS A 223 13.34 9.26 -2.92
N TYR A 224 13.62 9.15 -4.22
CA TYR A 224 14.02 7.91 -4.88
C TYR A 224 15.31 8.14 -5.69
N PRO A 225 16.47 8.26 -5.01
CA PRO A 225 17.75 8.48 -5.71
C PRO A 225 18.10 7.32 -6.65
N ASP A 226 17.63 6.10 -6.36
CA ASP A 226 17.67 4.97 -7.28
C ASP A 226 16.32 4.79 -7.98
N LYS A 227 16.28 4.94 -9.32
CA LYS A 227 15.08 4.71 -10.13
C LYS A 227 14.55 3.28 -10.02
N ALA A 228 15.41 2.29 -9.71
CA ALA A 228 14.97 0.93 -9.46
C ALA A 228 14.19 0.82 -8.14
N ALA A 229 14.53 1.61 -7.12
CA ALA A 229 13.86 1.57 -5.82
C ALA A 229 12.36 1.94 -5.92
N ARG A 230 12.01 2.95 -6.72
CA ARG A 230 10.59 3.29 -6.98
C ARG A 230 9.84 2.17 -7.67
N ARG A 231 10.45 1.56 -8.69
CA ARG A 231 9.84 0.44 -9.43
C ARG A 231 9.66 -0.78 -8.55
N ASP A 232 10.64 -1.07 -7.71
CA ASP A 232 10.59 -2.15 -6.73
C ASP A 232 9.48 -1.92 -5.72
N GLU A 233 9.38 -0.72 -5.14
CA GLU A 233 8.29 -0.38 -4.23
C GLU A 233 6.92 -0.62 -4.88
N VAL A 234 6.69 -0.08 -6.08
CA VAL A 234 5.42 -0.25 -6.81
C VAL A 234 5.13 -1.73 -7.07
N ARG A 235 6.13 -2.50 -7.52
CA ARG A 235 6.01 -3.94 -7.77
C ARG A 235 5.60 -4.70 -6.51
N TRP A 236 6.24 -4.42 -5.38
CA TRP A 236 5.98 -5.14 -4.14
C TRP A 236 4.66 -4.73 -3.46
N ARG A 237 4.19 -3.50 -3.68
CA ARG A 237 2.83 -3.10 -3.29
C ARG A 237 1.76 -3.84 -4.09
N HIS A 238 1.97 -4.03 -5.40
CA HIS A 238 1.11 -4.90 -6.21
C HIS A 238 1.13 -6.34 -5.71
N TRP A 239 2.32 -6.89 -5.48
CA TRP A 239 2.47 -8.25 -4.96
C TRP A 239 1.76 -8.45 -3.61
N ALA A 240 1.83 -7.47 -2.71
CA ALA A 240 1.13 -7.53 -1.42
C ALA A 240 -0.40 -7.60 -1.58
N ASP A 241 -0.96 -6.78 -2.47
CA ASP A 241 -2.41 -6.67 -2.68
C ASP A 241 -2.99 -7.79 -3.56
N ASP A 242 -2.25 -8.22 -4.57
CA ASP A 242 -2.76 -9.13 -5.60
C ASP A 242 -2.37 -10.59 -5.34
N TRP A 243 -1.23 -10.83 -4.66
CA TRP A 243 -0.74 -12.19 -4.37
C TRP A 243 -0.81 -12.54 -2.89
N LEU A 244 -0.06 -11.84 -2.03
CA LEU A 244 0.05 -12.19 -0.60
C LEU A 244 -1.33 -12.22 0.08
N LEU A 245 -2.17 -11.23 -0.22
CA LEU A 245 -3.55 -11.16 0.27
C LEU A 245 -4.37 -12.42 -0.05
N CYS A 246 -4.22 -12.94 -1.27
CA CYS A 246 -4.95 -14.13 -1.72
C CYS A 246 -4.52 -15.40 -0.98
N LEU A 247 -3.30 -15.43 -0.41
CA LEU A 247 -2.79 -16.56 0.36
C LEU A 247 -3.40 -16.65 1.76
N LEU A 248 -3.87 -15.53 2.33
CA LEU A 248 -4.32 -15.47 3.71
C LEU A 248 -5.55 -16.34 3.95
N ALA A 249 -6.62 -16.17 3.16
CA ALA A 249 -7.88 -16.88 3.40
C ALA A 249 -7.72 -18.41 3.37
N PRO A 250 -7.06 -19.03 2.35
CA PRO A 250 -6.78 -20.46 2.35
C PRO A 250 -5.96 -20.93 3.55
N ASN A 251 -5.11 -20.07 4.10
CA ASN A 251 -4.28 -20.38 5.26
C ASN A 251 -5.02 -20.26 6.58
N VAL A 252 -5.76 -19.18 6.83
CA VAL A 252 -6.46 -19.00 8.12
C VAL A 252 -7.72 -19.86 8.25
N TYR A 253 -8.28 -20.33 7.13
CA TYR A 253 -9.45 -21.21 7.09
C TYR A 253 -9.10 -22.65 6.68
N ARG A 254 -7.84 -23.06 6.84
CA ARG A 254 -7.32 -24.35 6.35
C ARG A 254 -8.00 -25.56 7.00
N SER A 255 -8.30 -25.50 8.29
CA SER A 255 -8.99 -26.54 9.05
C SER A 255 -10.23 -25.96 9.77
N PRO A 256 -11.20 -26.79 10.18
CA PRO A 256 -12.38 -26.29 10.89
C PRO A 256 -12.04 -25.54 12.19
N MET A 257 -11.01 -26.01 12.91
CA MET A 257 -10.55 -25.38 14.15
C MET A 257 -9.90 -24.01 13.89
N GLU A 258 -9.03 -23.92 12.88
CA GLU A 258 -8.44 -22.64 12.46
C GLU A 258 -9.51 -21.66 11.97
N ALA A 259 -10.51 -22.15 11.24
CA ALA A 259 -11.60 -21.31 10.76
C ALA A 259 -12.47 -20.76 11.89
N LEU A 260 -12.77 -21.59 12.89
CA LEU A 260 -13.48 -21.14 14.10
C LEU A 260 -12.66 -20.13 14.90
N ALA A 261 -11.34 -20.33 15.05
CA ALA A 261 -10.47 -19.38 15.73
C ALA A 261 -10.39 -18.04 14.99
N ALA A 262 -10.27 -18.06 13.66
CA ALA A 262 -10.29 -16.86 12.84
C ALA A 262 -11.61 -16.09 12.98
N TYR A 263 -12.75 -16.78 12.97
CA TYR A 263 -14.05 -16.14 13.13
C TYR A 263 -14.37 -15.70 14.55
N ASP A 264 -13.86 -16.41 15.56
CA ASP A 264 -13.92 -15.95 16.95
C ASP A 264 -13.23 -14.60 17.10
N ARG A 265 -12.02 -14.48 16.52
CA ARG A 265 -11.31 -13.19 16.45
C ARG A 265 -12.13 -12.14 15.72
N VAL A 266 -12.64 -12.44 14.51
CA VAL A 266 -13.48 -11.51 13.73
C VAL A 266 -14.64 -10.97 14.56
N VAL A 267 -15.36 -11.84 15.27
CA VAL A 267 -16.51 -11.44 16.09
C VAL A 267 -16.08 -10.66 17.33
N SER A 268 -15.00 -11.07 18.00
CA SER A 268 -14.50 -10.40 19.21
C SER A 268 -13.94 -9.00 18.96
N GLU A 269 -13.37 -8.77 17.76
CA GLU A 269 -12.71 -7.52 17.40
C GLU A 269 -13.58 -6.58 16.57
N GLY A 270 -14.72 -7.07 16.08
CA GLY A 270 -15.63 -6.32 15.24
C GLY A 270 -16.87 -5.80 15.97
N ASN A 271 -17.72 -5.11 15.21
CA ASN A 271 -18.96 -4.53 15.71
C ASN A 271 -20.17 -5.43 15.38
N TYR A 272 -20.53 -6.33 16.30
CA TYR A 272 -21.60 -7.32 16.12
C TYR A 272 -22.51 -7.42 17.33
N GLY A 273 -23.82 -7.57 17.10
CA GLY A 273 -24.75 -7.96 18.17
C GLY A 273 -24.53 -9.41 18.64
N PRO A 274 -24.99 -9.81 19.84
CA PRO A 274 -24.72 -11.15 20.39
C PRO A 274 -25.20 -12.31 19.51
N VAL A 275 -26.41 -12.19 18.96
CA VAL A 275 -26.99 -13.22 18.06
C VAL A 275 -26.27 -13.24 16.72
N GLU A 276 -25.94 -12.06 16.21
CA GLU A 276 -25.22 -11.91 14.96
C GLU A 276 -23.83 -12.50 15.04
N GLY A 277 -23.08 -12.16 16.10
CA GLY A 277 -21.76 -12.69 16.37
C GLY A 277 -21.78 -14.21 16.50
N PHE A 278 -22.77 -14.78 17.20
CA PHE A 278 -22.92 -16.24 17.28
C PHE A 278 -23.10 -16.88 15.89
N VAL A 279 -24.02 -16.36 15.08
CA VAL A 279 -24.26 -16.91 13.74
C VAL A 279 -23.03 -16.75 12.86
N LEU A 280 -22.40 -15.57 12.88
CA LEU A 280 -21.21 -15.31 12.09
C LEU A 280 -20.06 -16.23 12.50
N LYS A 281 -19.87 -16.45 13.81
CA LYS A 281 -18.81 -17.33 14.31
C LYS A 281 -18.92 -18.74 13.74
N TYR A 282 -20.08 -19.38 13.86
CA TYR A 282 -20.22 -20.79 13.47
C TYR A 282 -20.53 -20.96 11.98
N VAL A 283 -21.52 -20.22 11.46
CA VAL A 283 -21.93 -20.35 10.05
C VAL A 283 -20.85 -19.74 9.14
N GLY A 284 -20.30 -18.59 9.51
CA GLY A 284 -19.21 -17.95 8.76
C GLY A 284 -17.96 -18.82 8.72
N ALA A 285 -17.52 -19.38 9.86
CA ALA A 285 -16.39 -20.30 9.89
C ALA A 285 -16.61 -21.53 9.01
N PHE A 286 -17.80 -22.14 9.10
CA PHE A 286 -18.15 -23.27 8.25
C PHE A 286 -18.09 -22.89 6.76
N THR A 287 -18.73 -21.78 6.36
CA THR A 287 -18.72 -21.36 4.96
C THR A 287 -17.32 -21.04 4.46
N MET A 288 -16.52 -20.31 5.24
CA MET A 288 -15.16 -19.96 4.84
C MET A 288 -14.21 -21.16 4.81
N PHE A 289 -14.41 -22.16 5.68
CA PHE A 289 -13.66 -23.42 5.57
C PHE A 289 -13.86 -24.08 4.21
N PHE A 290 -15.09 -24.23 3.73
CA PHE A 290 -15.34 -24.79 2.39
C PHE A 290 -14.88 -23.86 1.27
N PHE A 291 -15.14 -22.57 1.41
CA PHE A 291 -14.73 -21.58 0.42
C PHE A 291 -13.21 -21.53 0.26
N SER A 292 -12.45 -21.70 1.35
CA SER A 292 -10.98 -21.81 1.33
C SER A 292 -10.49 -22.93 0.42
N LYS A 293 -11.22 -24.06 0.34
CA LYS A 293 -10.89 -25.20 -0.54
C LYS A 293 -11.15 -24.85 -2.00
N LEU A 294 -12.19 -24.08 -2.29
CA LEU A 294 -12.45 -23.56 -3.64
C LEU A 294 -11.37 -22.56 -4.06
N LEU A 295 -11.00 -21.63 -3.18
CA LEU A 295 -9.93 -20.66 -3.43
C LEU A 295 -8.60 -21.37 -3.72
N LYS A 296 -8.27 -22.39 -2.92
CA LYS A 296 -7.08 -23.23 -3.14
C LYS A 296 -7.02 -23.79 -4.56
N ILE A 297 -8.14 -24.31 -5.08
CA ILE A 297 -8.23 -24.83 -6.45
C ILE A 297 -8.12 -23.68 -7.47
N TRP A 298 -8.83 -22.57 -7.25
CA TRP A 298 -8.86 -21.45 -8.19
C TRP A 298 -7.51 -20.78 -8.38
N TYR A 299 -6.74 -20.66 -7.30
CA TYR A 299 -5.40 -20.08 -7.29
C TYR A 299 -4.29 -21.10 -7.54
N ARG A 300 -4.65 -22.37 -7.81
CA ARG A 300 -3.69 -23.46 -8.08
C ARG A 300 -2.62 -23.59 -6.99
N MET A 301 -3.07 -23.51 -5.74
CA MET A 301 -2.22 -23.64 -4.56
C MET A 301 -1.76 -25.08 -4.34
N GLU A 302 -0.68 -25.24 -3.59
CA GLU A 302 -0.11 -26.55 -3.25
C GLU A 302 -1.03 -27.38 -2.36
N SER A 303 -0.75 -28.67 -2.26
CA SER A 303 -1.51 -29.57 -1.37
C SER A 303 -1.51 -29.08 0.07
N ASP A 304 -0.37 -28.54 0.53
CA ASP A 304 -0.27 -27.82 1.79
C ASP A 304 -0.15 -26.30 1.53
N VAL A 305 -1.24 -25.58 1.78
CA VAL A 305 -1.35 -24.13 1.59
C VAL A 305 -0.37 -23.32 2.46
N ARG A 306 0.18 -23.94 3.52
CA ARG A 306 1.25 -23.32 4.33
C ARG A 306 2.53 -23.16 3.55
N GLN A 307 2.86 -24.09 2.65
CA GLN A 307 4.05 -24.00 1.82
C GLN A 307 4.01 -22.78 0.90
N ASP A 308 2.84 -22.47 0.31
CA ASP A 308 2.67 -21.25 -0.50
C ASP A 308 2.92 -19.98 0.33
N LEU A 309 2.44 -19.96 1.58
CA LEU A 309 2.65 -18.84 2.49
C LEU A 309 4.12 -18.71 2.92
N TYR A 310 4.81 -19.83 3.18
CA TYR A 310 6.24 -19.84 3.49
C TYR A 310 7.08 -19.39 2.30
N LYS A 311 6.75 -19.86 1.09
CA LYS A 311 7.39 -19.42 -0.16
C LYS A 311 7.21 -17.94 -0.39
N ALA A 312 6.02 -17.39 -0.16
CA ALA A 312 5.78 -15.95 -0.26
C ALA A 312 6.60 -15.15 0.77
N ALA A 313 6.71 -15.65 2.01
CA ALA A 313 7.55 -15.02 3.03
C ALA A 313 9.04 -15.07 2.65
N ASP A 314 9.53 -16.19 2.11
CA ASP A 314 10.91 -16.31 1.65
C ASP A 314 11.18 -15.47 0.39
N GLU A 315 10.22 -15.36 -0.54
CA GLU A 315 10.29 -14.48 -1.71
C GLU A 315 10.44 -13.02 -1.28
N TRP A 316 9.64 -12.58 -0.30
CA TRP A 316 9.73 -11.25 0.29
C TRP A 316 11.10 -11.01 0.95
N MET A 317 11.58 -11.97 1.76
CA MET A 317 12.89 -11.84 2.41
C MET A 317 14.05 -11.86 1.39
N ALA A 318 13.92 -12.60 0.29
CA ALA A 318 14.88 -12.59 -0.80
C ALA A 318 14.93 -11.22 -1.51
N ALA A 319 13.78 -10.57 -1.65
CA ALA A 319 13.67 -9.25 -2.27
C ALA A 319 14.32 -8.12 -1.46
N ILE A 320 14.14 -8.13 -0.14
CA ILE A 320 14.85 -7.23 0.76
C ILE A 320 16.36 -7.46 0.63
N GLY A 321 16.76 -8.73 0.57
CA GLY A 321 18.14 -9.15 0.48
C GLY A 321 18.86 -9.11 1.83
N LYS A 322 20.17 -9.39 1.83
CA LYS A 322 20.96 -9.49 3.07
C LYS A 322 21.55 -8.16 3.56
N ARG A 323 21.57 -7.14 2.70
CA ARG A 323 22.30 -5.88 2.96
C ARG A 323 21.42 -4.79 3.56
N ARG A 324 20.10 -4.85 3.33
CA ARG A 324 19.15 -3.83 3.75
C ARG A 324 18.35 -4.32 4.95
N LYS A 325 17.93 -3.40 5.82
CA LYS A 325 17.04 -3.71 6.95
C LYS A 325 15.59 -3.87 6.51
N PHE A 326 15.17 -3.02 5.57
CA PHE A 326 13.86 -2.99 4.94
C PHE A 326 14.03 -2.93 3.41
N LEU A 327 12.96 -3.15 2.64
CA LEU A 327 13.01 -2.93 1.19
C LEU A 327 13.39 -1.47 0.88
N GLY A 328 12.88 -0.53 1.68
CA GLY A 328 13.24 0.90 1.64
C GLY A 328 14.68 1.24 2.07
N GLY A 329 15.50 0.27 2.48
CA GLY A 329 16.86 0.51 2.97
C GLY A 329 16.91 0.55 4.50
N GLU A 330 17.29 1.70 5.07
CA GLU A 330 17.38 1.90 6.52
C GLU A 330 16.02 2.16 7.18
N ARG A 331 15.10 2.79 6.43
CA ARG A 331 13.71 3.04 6.83
C ARG A 331 12.77 2.26 5.92
N PRO A 332 11.61 1.79 6.42
CA PRO A 332 10.65 1.08 5.60
C PRO A 332 9.99 2.02 4.58
N ASN A 333 9.74 1.48 3.38
CA ASN A 333 8.98 2.18 2.34
C ASN A 333 7.51 1.71 2.32
N LEU A 334 6.72 2.18 1.35
CA LEU A 334 5.29 1.83 1.29
C LEU A 334 5.06 0.34 1.02
N ALA A 335 6.01 -0.36 0.38
CA ALA A 335 5.92 -1.81 0.18
C ALA A 335 6.14 -2.57 1.49
N ASP A 336 7.15 -2.18 2.28
CA ASP A 336 7.38 -2.77 3.61
C ASP A 336 6.13 -2.65 4.50
N ILE A 337 5.53 -1.45 4.54
CA ILE A 337 4.29 -1.18 5.28
C ILE A 337 3.14 -2.04 4.74
N SER A 338 3.04 -2.19 3.42
CA SER A 338 1.98 -2.99 2.78
C SER A 338 2.07 -4.46 3.16
N VAL A 339 3.25 -5.06 3.05
CA VAL A 339 3.47 -6.47 3.42
C VAL A 339 3.27 -6.68 4.92
N TYR A 340 3.77 -5.76 5.74
CA TYR A 340 3.59 -5.81 7.20
C TYR A 340 2.11 -5.77 7.57
N GLY A 341 1.35 -4.83 7.03
CA GLY A 341 -0.07 -4.68 7.34
C GLY A 341 -0.92 -5.87 6.89
N VAL A 342 -0.62 -6.44 5.71
CA VAL A 342 -1.31 -7.64 5.21
C VAL A 342 -1.03 -8.84 6.13
N LEU A 343 0.23 -9.11 6.48
CA LEU A 343 0.57 -10.18 7.44
C LEU A 343 0.03 -9.91 8.85
N GLY A 344 0.00 -8.65 9.28
CA GLY A 344 -0.46 -8.26 10.61
C GLY A 344 -1.94 -8.53 10.86
N SER A 345 -2.76 -8.60 9.81
CA SER A 345 -4.18 -8.95 9.95
C SER A 345 -4.44 -10.37 10.44
N ILE A 346 -3.45 -11.26 10.35
CA ILE A 346 -3.56 -12.65 10.80
C ILE A 346 -2.80 -12.90 12.10
N GLU A 347 -2.27 -11.85 12.76
CA GLU A 347 -1.65 -11.97 14.08
C GLU A 347 -2.56 -12.72 15.07
N GLY A 348 -1.98 -13.55 15.94
CA GLY A 348 -2.74 -14.35 16.91
C GLY A 348 -3.48 -15.56 16.33
N LEU A 349 -3.37 -15.82 15.03
CA LEU A 349 -3.84 -17.05 14.41
C LEU A 349 -2.67 -18.01 14.18
N GLN A 350 -2.95 -19.31 14.16
CA GLN A 350 -1.94 -20.35 13.94
C GLN A 350 -1.13 -20.11 12.64
N ALA A 351 -1.76 -19.62 11.57
CA ALA A 351 -1.09 -19.31 10.32
C ALA A 351 0.05 -18.27 10.47
N PHE A 352 -0.12 -17.30 11.37
CA PHE A 352 0.89 -16.30 11.64
C PHE A 352 2.06 -16.90 12.42
N ASP A 353 1.78 -17.67 13.47
CA ASP A 353 2.81 -18.34 14.27
C ASP A 353 3.64 -19.30 13.40
N ASP A 354 2.97 -20.05 12.54
CA ASP A 354 3.58 -20.96 11.58
C ASP A 354 4.56 -20.22 10.66
N VAL A 355 4.17 -19.08 10.08
CA VAL A 355 5.06 -18.24 9.25
C VAL A 355 6.24 -17.69 10.03
N MET A 356 6.01 -17.25 11.27
CA MET A 356 7.05 -16.69 12.12
C MET A 356 8.08 -17.73 12.58
N ASN A 357 7.67 -19.01 12.68
CA ASN A 357 8.52 -20.09 13.15
C ASN A 357 9.24 -20.84 12.02
N HIS A 358 8.62 -20.95 10.83
CA HIS A 358 9.17 -21.74 9.72
C HIS A 358 9.90 -20.90 8.66
N THR A 359 9.93 -19.58 8.80
CA THR A 359 10.57 -18.69 7.81
C THR A 359 11.50 -17.68 8.50
N LYS A 360 12.31 -16.98 7.69
CA LYS A 360 13.24 -15.95 8.21
C LYS A 360 12.59 -14.58 8.39
N ILE A 361 11.29 -14.46 8.15
CA ILE A 361 10.58 -13.17 8.13
C ILE A 361 10.46 -12.53 9.53
N ARG A 362 10.51 -13.34 10.59
CA ARG A 362 10.29 -12.88 11.98
C ARG A 362 11.18 -11.71 12.39
N LYS A 363 12.44 -11.69 11.97
CA LYS A 363 13.37 -10.60 12.31
C LYS A 363 12.94 -9.29 11.66
N TRP A 364 12.60 -9.32 10.38
CA TRP A 364 12.08 -8.15 9.65
C TRP A 364 10.74 -7.70 10.24
N TYR A 365 9.83 -8.65 10.52
CA TYR A 365 8.51 -8.34 11.06
C TYR A 365 8.58 -7.63 12.41
N LYS A 366 9.43 -8.12 13.34
CA LYS A 366 9.66 -7.44 14.61
C LYS A 366 10.29 -6.06 14.45
N ALA A 367 11.18 -5.89 13.46
CA ALA A 367 11.77 -4.59 13.15
C ALA A 367 10.71 -3.61 12.62
N MET A 368 9.79 -4.06 11.75
CA MET A 368 8.65 -3.29 11.29
C MET A 368 7.74 -2.89 12.45
N GLN A 369 7.37 -3.86 13.29
CA GLN A 369 6.51 -3.62 14.45
C GLN A 369 7.11 -2.59 15.41
N LYS A 370 8.43 -2.65 15.66
CA LYS A 370 9.14 -1.65 16.46
C LYS A 370 9.05 -0.27 15.84
N VAL A 371 9.43 -0.15 14.56
CA VAL A 371 9.50 1.14 13.86
C VAL A 371 8.13 1.79 13.70
N ILE A 372 7.06 1.01 13.53
CA ILE A 372 5.68 1.51 13.46
C ILE A 372 5.22 2.04 14.82
N ARG A 373 5.49 1.31 15.91
CA ARG A 373 5.15 1.76 17.29
C ARG A 373 5.90 3.03 17.70
N GLU A 374 7.10 3.22 17.17
CA GLU A 374 7.93 4.40 17.41
C GLU A 374 7.60 5.57 16.47
N HIS A 375 6.56 5.45 15.64
CA HIS A 375 6.21 6.45 14.61
C HIS A 375 7.42 6.83 13.74
N GLY A 376 8.26 5.87 13.35
CA GLY A 376 9.56 6.12 12.76
C GLY A 376 9.55 6.80 11.38
N GLY A 377 8.38 7.08 10.81
CA GLY A 377 8.18 7.89 9.61
C GLY A 377 7.81 9.35 9.89
N GLN A 378 7.66 9.74 11.16
CA GLN A 378 7.43 11.11 11.59
C GLN A 378 8.78 11.88 11.53
N ASP A 379 8.97 12.64 10.46
CA ASP A 379 10.09 13.58 10.28
C ASP A 379 9.60 15.04 10.32
#